data_AF-A0A8H9ZBZ6-F1
#
_entry.id   AF-A0A8H9ZBZ6-F1
#
_cell.length_a   1.000
_cell.length_b   1.000
_cell.length_c   1.000
_cell.angle_alpha   90.00
_cell.angle_beta   90.00
_cell.angle_gamma   90.00
#
_symmetry.space_group_name_H-M   'P 1'
#
loop_
_entity.id
_entity.type
_entity.pdbx_description
1 polymer ?
#
loop_
_entity_poly.entity_id
_entity_poly.type
_entity_poly.pdbx_seq_one_letter_code
_entity_poly.pdbx_strand_id
1 'polypeptide(L)'
;MNGFGPRLREERERLGLTQRIFGDIGGVEPNAQGKYESGERTPRMDYLAAVASKGVDALYVLSGVHTPAPLDSLTSDENRLLDAFRRLPSADQAAVWHLLNRLAGEEGGAQVLRIRRPDRQAYFHDALR
;
A
#
# COMPACT_ATOMS: atom_id res chain seq x y z
N MET A 1 7.33 -23.06 8.20
CA MET A 1 8.19 -22.38 7.19
C MET A 1 8.09 -20.89 7.47
N ASN A 2 9.02 -20.33 8.24
CA ASN A 2 9.07 -18.89 8.51
C ASN A 2 10.27 -18.31 7.79
N GLY A 3 10.06 -17.27 6.97
CA GLY A 3 11.16 -16.61 6.28
C GLY A 3 10.68 -15.70 5.16
N PHE A 4 11.61 -14.89 4.65
CA PHE A 4 11.37 -13.94 3.58
C PHE A 4 10.83 -14.60 2.30
N GLY A 5 11.44 -15.72 1.88
CA GLY A 5 11.09 -16.41 0.63
C GLY A 5 9.65 -16.91 0.57
N PRO A 6 9.19 -17.71 1.57
CA PRO A 6 7.80 -18.15 1.64
C PRO A 6 6.78 -17.01 1.62
N ARG A 7 7.04 -15.90 2.34
CA ARG A 7 6.13 -14.74 2.32
C ARG A 7 6.12 -13.99 0.99
N LEU A 8 7.27 -13.92 0.31
CA LEU A 8 7.34 -13.37 -1.04
C LEU A 8 6.52 -14.22 -2.02
N ARG A 9 6.57 -15.55 -1.87
CA ARG A 9 5.75 -16.49 -2.64
C ARG A 9 4.26 -16.31 -2.35
N GLU A 10 3.87 -16.18 -1.10
CA GLU A 10 2.48 -15.95 -0.70
C GLU A 10 1.93 -14.67 -1.35
N GLU A 11 2.69 -13.57 -1.32
CA GLU A 11 2.27 -12.32 -1.96
C GLU A 11 2.15 -12.45 -3.48
N ARG A 12 3.06 -13.18 -4.13
CA ARG A 12 2.93 -13.49 -5.56
C ARG A 12 1.64 -14.25 -5.85
N GLU A 13 1.37 -15.30 -5.07
CA GLU A 13 0.20 -16.16 -5.23
C GLU A 13 -1.10 -15.41 -4.93
N ARG A 14 -1.11 -14.52 -3.94
CA ARG A 14 -2.22 -13.61 -3.63
C ARG A 14 -2.58 -12.70 -4.82
N LEU A 15 -1.57 -12.27 -5.58
CA LEU A 15 -1.76 -11.47 -6.79
C LEU A 15 -2.09 -12.32 -8.03
N GLY A 16 -2.15 -13.64 -7.91
CA GLY A 16 -2.44 -14.55 -9.03
C GLY A 16 -1.33 -14.60 -10.09
N LEU A 17 -0.09 -14.23 -9.74
CA LEU A 17 1.00 -14.10 -10.69
C LEU A 17 1.85 -15.38 -10.78
N THR A 18 2.33 -15.69 -11.98
CA THR A 18 3.34 -16.74 -12.19
C THR A 18 4.72 -16.24 -11.76
N GLN A 19 5.64 -17.14 -11.42
CA GLN A 19 7.03 -16.77 -11.08
C GLN A 19 7.72 -16.00 -12.21
N ARG A 20 7.38 -16.30 -13.47
CA ARG A 20 7.91 -15.58 -14.63
C ARG A 20 7.46 -14.12 -14.62
N ILE A 21 6.16 -13.88 -14.60
CA ILE A 21 5.61 -12.52 -14.60
C ILE A 21 6.11 -11.72 -13.39
N PHE A 22 6.21 -12.38 -12.24
CA PHE A 22 6.66 -11.74 -11.01
C PHE A 22 8.16 -11.41 -11.03
N GLY A 23 8.99 -12.30 -11.58
CA GLY A 23 10.39 -12.03 -11.86
C GLY A 23 10.56 -10.86 -12.82
N ASP A 24 9.79 -10.83 -13.92
CA ASP A 24 9.83 -9.74 -14.91
C ASP A 24 9.51 -8.38 -14.26
N ILE A 25 8.53 -8.31 -13.35
CA ILE A 25 8.22 -7.10 -12.57
C ILE A 25 9.42 -6.65 -11.73
N GLY A 26 10.09 -7.61 -11.09
CA GLY A 26 11.28 -7.37 -10.28
C GLY A 26 12.57 -7.17 -11.09
N GLY A 27 12.52 -7.25 -12.42
CA GLY A 27 13.70 -7.14 -13.29
C GLY A 27 14.66 -8.34 -13.18
N VAL A 28 14.15 -9.54 -12.88
CA VAL A 28 14.95 -10.76 -12.69
C VAL A 28 14.39 -11.93 -13.49
N GLU A 29 15.28 -12.88 -13.82
CA GLU A 29 14.90 -14.12 -14.49
C GLU A 29 13.98 -15.00 -13.62
N PRO A 30 13.10 -15.84 -14.21
CA PRO A 30 12.19 -16.72 -13.46
C PRO A 30 12.92 -17.68 -12.51
N ASN A 31 14.11 -18.14 -12.88
CA ASN A 31 14.94 -18.99 -12.02
C ASN A 31 15.41 -18.24 -10.76
N ALA A 32 15.74 -16.95 -10.89
CA ALA A 32 16.10 -16.12 -9.73
C ALA A 32 14.89 -15.97 -8.80
N GLN A 33 13.68 -15.83 -9.36
CA GLN A 33 12.46 -15.77 -8.56
C GLN A 33 12.24 -17.04 -7.74
N GLY A 34 12.41 -18.22 -8.35
CA GLY A 34 12.33 -19.49 -7.63
C GLY A 34 13.30 -19.59 -6.45
N LYS A 35 14.53 -19.08 -6.64
CA LYS A 35 15.56 -19.04 -5.57
C LYS A 35 15.25 -18.05 -4.45
N TYR A 36 14.56 -16.96 -4.77
CA TYR A 36 14.07 -16.03 -3.74
C TYR A 36 12.96 -16.67 -2.91
N GLU A 37 12.00 -17.33 -3.57
CA GLU A 37 10.87 -17.98 -2.90
C GLU A 37 11.28 -19.18 -2.05
N SER A 38 12.33 -19.91 -2.44
CA SER A 38 12.89 -21.00 -1.63
C SER A 38 13.77 -20.52 -0.47
N GLY A 39 14.18 -19.25 -0.47
CA GLY A 39 15.14 -18.70 0.48
C GLY A 39 16.61 -19.05 0.20
N GLU A 40 16.92 -19.68 -0.94
CA GLU A 40 18.30 -19.95 -1.37
C GLU A 40 19.07 -18.64 -1.63
N ARG A 41 18.36 -17.58 -2.04
CA ARG A 41 18.94 -16.27 -2.33
C ARG A 41 18.05 -15.16 -1.79
N THR A 42 18.66 -14.05 -1.40
CA THR A 42 17.93 -12.84 -1.01
C THR A 42 17.92 -11.84 -2.18
N PRO A 43 16.76 -11.29 -2.57
CA PRO A 43 16.71 -10.22 -3.56
C PRO A 43 17.31 -8.93 -3.00
N ARG A 44 17.68 -8.02 -3.91
CA ARG A 44 18.09 -6.68 -3.53
C ARG A 44 16.86 -5.79 -3.25
N MET A 45 17.10 -4.63 -2.64
CA MET A 45 16.03 -3.70 -2.25
C MET A 45 15.28 -3.11 -3.45
N ASP A 46 15.96 -2.90 -4.58
CA ASP A 46 15.38 -2.46 -5.85
C ASP A 46 14.32 -3.43 -6.38
N TYR A 47 14.58 -4.74 -6.31
CA TYR A 47 13.60 -5.77 -6.63
C TYR A 47 12.35 -5.63 -5.73
N LEU A 48 12.54 -5.47 -4.41
CA LEU A 48 11.41 -5.38 -3.48
C LEU A 48 10.58 -4.12 -3.72
N ALA A 49 11.22 -2.99 -4.02
CA ALA A 49 10.55 -1.76 -4.39
C ALA A 49 9.75 -1.91 -5.70
N ALA A 50 10.31 -2.61 -6.69
CA ALA A 50 9.64 -2.85 -7.96
C ALA A 50 8.35 -3.67 -7.79
N VAL A 51 8.41 -4.78 -7.04
CA VAL A 51 7.22 -5.61 -6.80
C VAL A 51 6.21 -4.92 -5.86
N ALA A 52 6.66 -4.11 -4.91
CA ALA A 52 5.79 -3.30 -4.05
C ALA A 52 4.95 -2.31 -4.87
N SER A 53 5.52 -1.71 -5.91
CA SER A 53 4.79 -0.83 -6.84
C SER A 53 3.65 -1.54 -7.60
N LYS A 54 3.64 -2.88 -7.58
CA LYS A 54 2.60 -3.74 -8.18
C LYS A 54 1.65 -4.34 -7.14
N GLY A 55 1.68 -3.85 -5.90
CA GLY A 55 0.74 -4.23 -4.86
C GLY A 55 1.20 -5.38 -3.97
N VAL A 56 2.48 -5.73 -4.00
CA VAL A 56 3.09 -6.59 -2.96
C VAL A 56 3.20 -5.82 -1.67
N ASP A 57 2.81 -6.45 -0.57
CA ASP A 57 3.01 -5.96 0.78
C ASP A 57 4.46 -6.18 1.21
N ALA A 58 5.33 -5.23 0.87
CA ALA A 58 6.75 -5.34 1.19
C ALA A 58 7.02 -5.44 2.71
N LEU A 59 6.19 -4.81 3.54
CA LEU A 59 6.34 -4.91 4.99
C LEU A 59 5.95 -6.29 5.49
N TYR A 60 4.92 -6.93 4.94
CA TYR A 60 4.64 -8.35 5.23
C TYR A 60 5.80 -9.24 4.84
N VAL A 61 6.34 -9.08 3.64
CA VAL A 61 7.46 -9.90 3.18
C VAL A 61 8.67 -9.77 4.14
N LEU A 62 8.97 -8.55 4.61
CA LEU A 62 10.07 -8.28 5.55
C LEU A 62 9.78 -8.75 6.99
N SER A 63 8.63 -8.37 7.54
CA SER A 63 8.31 -8.48 8.97
C SER A 63 7.48 -9.71 9.34
N GLY A 64 6.74 -10.27 8.38
CA GLY A 64 5.71 -11.27 8.64
C GLY A 64 4.37 -10.71 9.14
N VAL A 65 4.21 -9.39 9.16
CA VAL A 65 2.96 -8.71 9.55
C VAL A 65 2.36 -8.00 8.34
N HIS A 66 1.10 -8.33 8.01
CA HIS A 66 0.38 -7.72 6.89
C HIS A 66 0.08 -6.23 7.11
N THR A 67 0.01 -5.49 6.00
CA THR A 67 -0.21 -4.05 5.90
C THR A 67 -1.48 -3.75 5.09
N PRO A 68 -2.35 -2.82 5.54
CA PRO A 68 -2.30 -2.17 6.85
C PRO A 68 -2.36 -3.21 7.97
N ALA A 69 -1.76 -2.89 9.13
CA ALA A 69 -1.80 -3.77 10.30
C ALA A 69 -3.20 -4.39 10.43
N PRO A 70 -3.32 -5.70 10.68
CA PRO A 70 -4.60 -6.38 10.61
C PRO A 70 -5.64 -5.58 11.40
N LEU A 71 -6.78 -5.29 10.77
CA LEU A 71 -7.96 -4.75 11.46
C LEU A 71 -8.40 -5.65 12.63
N ASP A 72 -7.84 -6.87 12.73
CA ASP A 72 -7.93 -7.78 13.87
C ASP A 72 -7.16 -7.29 15.12
N SER A 73 -6.38 -6.22 15.02
CA SER A 73 -5.84 -5.50 16.18
C SER A 73 -6.84 -4.47 16.73
N LEU A 74 -7.94 -4.23 16.02
CA LEU A 74 -9.02 -3.38 16.50
C LEU A 74 -10.02 -4.21 17.29
N THR A 75 -10.37 -3.71 18.47
CA THR A 75 -11.49 -4.19 19.25
C THR A 75 -12.78 -4.17 18.44
N SER A 76 -13.78 -4.94 18.88
CA SER A 76 -15.12 -4.94 18.25
C SER A 76 -15.73 -3.54 18.18
N ASP A 77 -15.41 -2.67 19.14
CA ASP A 77 -15.93 -1.31 19.21
C ASP A 77 -15.23 -0.38 18.22
N GLU A 78 -13.92 -0.51 18.05
CA GLU A 78 -13.16 0.26 17.04
C GLU A 78 -13.59 -0.10 15.62
N ASN A 79 -13.85 -1.39 15.35
CA ASN A 79 -14.38 -1.81 14.06
C ASN A 79 -15.78 -1.21 13.79
N ARG A 80 -16.68 -1.24 14.79
CA ARG A 80 -18.00 -0.60 14.69
C ARG A 80 -17.89 0.91 14.46
N LEU A 81 -16.95 1.56 15.14
CA LEU A 81 -16.70 3.00 15.00
C LEU A 81 -16.25 3.34 13.58
N LEU A 82 -15.28 2.61 13.03
CA LEU A 82 -14.79 2.83 11.67
C LEU A 82 -15.88 2.60 10.62
N ASP A 83 -16.70 1.56 10.77
CA ASP A 83 -17.80 1.27 9.86
C ASP A 83 -18.87 2.36 9.90
N ALA A 84 -19.25 2.83 11.09
CA ALA A 84 -20.17 3.95 11.24
C ALA A 84 -19.60 5.23 10.62
N PHE A 85 -18.34 5.54 10.91
CA PHE A 85 -17.66 6.72 10.42
C PHE A 85 -17.59 6.77 8.88
N ARG A 86 -17.23 5.65 8.24
CA ARG A 86 -17.13 5.57 6.76
C ARG A 86 -18.46 5.77 6.04
N ARG A 87 -19.59 5.49 6.70
CA ARG A 87 -20.95 5.67 6.15
C ARG A 87 -21.45 7.11 6.24
N LEU A 88 -20.80 7.96 7.03
CA LEU A 88 -21.20 9.35 7.19
C LEU A 88 -20.93 10.17 5.91
N PRO A 89 -21.80 11.14 5.59
CA PRO A 89 -21.48 12.19 4.62
C PRO A 89 -20.18 12.92 4.97
N SER A 90 -19.48 13.46 3.97
CA SER A 90 -18.18 14.11 4.19
C SER A 90 -18.22 15.28 5.18
N ALA A 91 -19.34 16.01 5.25
CA ALA A 91 -19.53 17.09 6.22
C ALA A 91 -19.58 16.55 7.67
N ASP A 92 -20.24 15.40 7.86
CA ASP A 92 -20.40 14.78 9.18
C ASP A 92 -19.10 14.08 9.61
N GLN A 93 -18.36 13.48 8.68
CA GLN A 93 -16.99 12.99 8.94
C GLN A 93 -16.08 14.12 9.43
N ALA A 94 -16.13 15.29 8.79
CA ALA A 94 -15.36 16.46 9.20
C ALA A 94 -15.78 16.95 10.60
N ALA A 95 -17.07 16.97 10.90
CA ALA A 95 -17.58 17.33 12.23
C ALA A 95 -17.09 16.37 13.33
N VAL A 96 -17.11 15.05 13.05
CA VAL A 96 -16.58 14.04 13.97
C VAL A 96 -15.07 14.24 14.20
N TRP A 97 -14.28 14.49 13.15
CA TRP A 97 -12.86 14.81 13.29
C TRP A 97 -12.61 16.06 14.14
N HIS A 98 -13.37 17.14 13.91
CA HIS A 98 -13.25 18.35 14.71
C HIS A 98 -13.58 18.12 16.19
N LEU A 99 -14.58 17.28 16.48
CA LEU A 99 -14.92 16.92 17.85
C LEU A 99 -13.83 16.06 18.49
N LEU A 100 -13.34 15.03 17.79
CA LEU A 100 -12.29 14.14 18.27
C LEU A 100 -11.01 14.91 18.59
N ASN A 101 -10.57 15.82 17.71
CA ASN A 101 -9.37 16.62 17.94
C ASN A 101 -9.53 17.54 19.17
N ARG A 102 -10.71 18.14 19.36
CA ARG A 102 -11.00 18.92 20.59
C ARG A 102 -10.95 18.05 21.84
N LEU A 103 -11.53 16.85 21.80
CA LEU A 103 -11.56 15.95 22.96
C LEU A 103 -10.18 15.35 23.27
N ALA A 104 -9.37 15.13 22.25
CA ALA A 104 -7.99 14.64 22.38
C ALA A 104 -7.01 15.72 22.87
N GLY A 105 -7.45 16.98 23.01
CA GLY A 105 -6.58 18.10 23.38
C GLY A 105 -5.66 18.58 22.25
N GLU A 106 -5.92 18.14 21.01
CA GLU A 106 -5.20 18.58 19.81
C GLU A 106 -5.84 19.85 19.25
N GLU A 107 -5.71 20.95 19.98
CA GLU A 107 -6.07 22.27 19.47
C GLU A 107 -5.00 22.78 18.48
N GLY A 108 -5.25 22.63 17.18
CA GLY A 108 -4.60 23.47 16.17
C GLY A 108 -4.06 22.72 14.96
N GLY A 109 -4.86 22.63 13.89
CA GLY A 109 -4.39 22.11 12.61
C GLY A 109 -5.38 22.24 11.46
N ALA A 110 -6.24 23.26 11.46
CA ALA A 110 -6.97 23.62 10.25
C ALA A 110 -5.98 24.23 9.23
N GLN A 111 -5.42 23.41 8.35
CA GLN A 111 -5.00 23.85 7.02
C GLN A 111 -5.60 22.93 5.97
N VAL A 112 -6.84 23.25 5.63
CA VAL A 112 -7.39 23.29 4.27
C VAL A 112 -6.53 22.57 3.23
N LEU A 113 -6.92 21.33 2.90
CA LEU A 113 -6.66 20.74 1.60
C LEU A 113 -7.18 21.71 0.51
N ARG A 114 -6.27 22.51 -0.05
CA ARG A 114 -6.47 23.13 -1.36
C ARG A 114 -6.38 22.02 -2.41
N ILE A 115 -7.49 21.31 -2.60
CA ILE A 115 -7.72 20.60 -3.86
C ILE A 115 -8.18 21.64 -4.88
N ARG A 116 -7.47 21.71 -6.02
CA ARG A 116 -7.95 21.91 -7.41
C ARG A 116 -6.78 22.39 -8.27
N ARG A 117 -6.43 21.86 -9.45
CA ARG A 117 -6.80 20.73 -10.33
C ARG A 117 -5.56 20.48 -11.23
N PRO A 118 -5.35 19.30 -11.84
CA PRO A 118 -4.42 19.23 -12.96
C PRO A 118 -5.12 19.82 -14.20
N ASP A 119 -4.55 20.90 -14.74
CA ASP A 119 -4.93 21.41 -16.06
C ASP A 119 -4.59 20.34 -17.11
N ARG A 120 -5.63 19.73 -17.68
CA ARG A 120 -5.60 19.14 -19.00
C ARG A 120 -5.99 20.24 -19.98
N GLN A 121 -5.02 20.86 -20.65
CA GLN A 121 -4.99 21.17 -22.09
C GLN A 121 -3.79 22.09 -22.40
N ALA A 122 -3.21 21.94 -23.60
CA ALA A 122 -2.10 22.68 -24.21
C ALA A 122 -0.70 22.22 -23.73
N TYR A 123 0.20 21.66 -24.54
CA TYR A 123 0.49 21.97 -25.94
C TYR A 123 0.93 20.71 -26.71
N PHE A 124 0.14 20.32 -27.71
CA PHE A 124 0.65 19.78 -28.96
C PHE A 124 0.39 20.86 -30.01
N HIS A 125 1.44 21.54 -30.48
CA HIS A 125 1.70 21.72 -31.90
C HIS A 125 3.06 22.40 -32.11
N ASP A 126 3.87 21.73 -32.93
CA ASP A 126 4.89 22.20 -33.88
C ASP A 126 5.98 23.17 -33.44
N ALA A 127 7.24 22.81 -33.69
CA ALA A 127 7.75 22.87 -35.06
C ALA A 127 9.17 22.29 -35.17
N LEU A 128 9.33 21.48 -36.21
CA LEU A 128 10.54 21.21 -36.99
C LEU A 128 11.65 22.26 -36.85
N ARG A 129 12.83 21.83 -36.35
CA ARG A 129 14.13 22.07 -36.99
C ARG A 129 15.18 21.09 -36.49
#